data_AF-A0A940SME1-F1
#
_entry.id   AF-A0A940SME1-F1
#
_cell.length_a   1.000
_cell.length_b   1.000
_cell.length_c   1.000
_cell.angle_alpha   90.00
_cell.angle_beta   90.00
_cell.angle_gamma   90.00
#
_symmetry.space_group_name_H-M   'P 1'
#
loop_
_entity.id
_entity.type
_entity.pdbx_description
1 polymer ?
#
loop_
_entity_poly.entity_id
_entity_poly.type
_entity_poly.pdbx_seq_one_letter_code
_entity_poly.pdbx_strand_id
1 'polypeptide(L)'
;MRILTFQIEAADHGMKIEHFLRREGISSRVIVKLRHMPPDQGILLNGVHARTIDLLSAGDTLNITLPQDPPKLKPSEIKVPILYEDEDVIVYNKPYDMPCHQSGGHFFDTLAHVYAAHCLEKGEGGPFRPVNRIDKDTTGTVVAAKNQVSAG
;
A
#
# COMPACT_ATOMS: atom_id res chain seq x y z
N MET A 1 -7.74 -7.03 0.18
CA MET A 1 -7.70 -5.83 1.05
C MET A 1 -6.93 -6.19 2.30
N ARG A 2 -5.96 -5.38 2.72
CA ARG A 2 -5.06 -5.69 3.83
C ARG A 2 -5.56 -5.05 5.13
N ILE A 3 -5.63 -5.83 6.21
CA ILE A 3 -6.07 -5.34 7.53
C ILE A 3 -4.87 -5.36 8.48
N LEU A 4 -4.64 -4.24 9.17
CA LEU A 4 -3.71 -4.19 10.29
C LEU A 4 -4.49 -4.32 11.60
N THR A 5 -3.98 -5.13 12.51
CA THR A 5 -4.60 -5.41 13.80
C THR A 5 -3.64 -5.00 14.92
N PHE A 6 -4.13 -4.15 15.81
CA PHE A 6 -3.40 -3.67 16.98
C PHE A 6 -4.10 -4.15 18.25
N GLN A 7 -3.33 -4.68 19.19
CA GLN A 7 -3.79 -4.96 20.55
C GLN A 7 -3.44 -3.76 21.42
N ILE A 8 -4.44 -3.17 22.06
CA ILE A 8 -4.24 -1.95 22.84
C ILE A 8 -3.72 -2.29 24.24
N GLU A 9 -2.55 -1.74 24.57
CA GLU A 9 -1.91 -1.96 25.86
C GLU A 9 -2.38 -0.96 26.93
N ALA A 10 -2.04 -1.22 28.20
CA ALA A 10 -2.36 -0.33 29.31
C ALA A 10 -1.78 1.08 29.14
N ALA A 11 -0.63 1.20 28.46
CA ALA A 11 0.01 2.48 28.15
C ALA A 11 -0.80 3.37 27.18
N ASP A 12 -1.74 2.78 26.43
CA ASP A 12 -2.53 3.44 25.40
C ASP A 12 -3.96 3.75 25.84
N HIS A 13 -4.31 3.36 27.07
CA HIS A 13 -5.62 3.63 27.65
C HIS A 13 -5.90 5.14 27.68
N GLY A 14 -7.08 5.52 27.19
CA GLY A 14 -7.50 6.92 27.10
C GLY A 14 -6.85 7.70 25.95
N MET A 15 -6.03 7.07 25.09
CA MET A 15 -5.50 7.70 23.89
C MET A 15 -6.57 7.73 22.79
N LYS A 16 -6.62 8.83 22.02
CA LYS A 16 -7.44 8.88 20.80
C LYS A 16 -6.88 7.95 19.73
N ILE A 17 -7.74 7.26 19.01
CA ILE A 17 -7.35 6.39 17.88
C ILE A 17 -6.41 7.12 16.90
N GLU A 18 -6.67 8.39 16.56
CA GLU A 18 -5.79 9.16 15.68
C GLU A 18 -4.35 9.26 16.19
N HIS A 19 -4.18 9.55 17.48
CA HIS A 19 -2.85 9.72 18.06
C HIS A 19 -2.12 8.38 18.11
N PHE A 20 -2.82 7.31 18.46
CA PHE A 20 -2.27 5.96 18.44
C PHE A 20 -1.79 5.58 17.04
N LEU A 21 -2.66 5.69 16.02
CA LEU A 21 -2.31 5.36 14.64
C LEU A 21 -1.10 6.16 14.12
N ARG A 22 -1.00 7.45 14.45
CA ARG A 22 0.16 8.27 14.08
C ARG A 22 1.45 7.78 14.73
N ARG A 23 1.39 7.36 16.00
CA ARG A 23 2.53 6.81 16.72
C ARG A 23 2.99 5.49 16.11
N GLU A 24 2.05 4.64 15.69
CA GLU A 24 2.32 3.39 14.97
C GLU A 24 2.76 3.59 13.50
N GLY A 25 3.07 4.82 13.09
CA GLY A 25 3.60 5.13 11.75
C GLY A 25 2.55 5.28 10.65
N ILE A 26 1.25 5.28 10.98
CA ILE A 26 0.20 5.48 9.98
C ILE A 26 0.12 6.97 9.61
N SER A 27 0.45 7.28 8.36
CA SER A 27 0.47 8.66 7.86
C SER A 27 -0.90 9.37 7.94
N SER A 28 -0.87 10.70 8.08
CA SER A 28 -2.09 11.54 8.03
C SER A 28 -2.97 11.23 6.82
N ARG A 29 -2.35 10.97 5.66
CA ARG A 29 -3.06 10.68 4.40
C ARG A 29 -3.86 9.38 4.49
N VAL A 30 -3.30 8.35 5.11
CA VAL A 30 -4.00 7.08 5.33
C VAL A 30 -5.13 7.26 6.34
N ILE A 31 -4.89 7.96 7.46
CA ILE A 31 -5.93 8.25 8.47
C ILE A 31 -7.12 9.01 7.86
N VAL A 32 -6.84 10.00 7.00
CA VAL A 32 -7.90 10.72 6.28
C VAL A 32 -8.70 9.78 5.39
N LYS A 33 -8.05 8.88 4.63
CA LYS A 33 -8.77 7.90 3.80
C LYS A 33 -9.64 6.97 4.66
N LEU A 34 -9.12 6.45 5.77
CA LEU A 34 -9.84 5.57 6.70
C LEU A 34 -11.16 6.21 7.20
N ARG A 35 -11.17 7.53 7.46
CA ARG A 35 -12.38 8.26 7.88
C ARG A 35 -13.50 8.26 6.83
N HIS A 36 -13.14 8.22 5.55
CA HIS A 36 -14.09 8.28 4.43
C HIS A 36 -14.44 6.91 3.87
N MET A 37 -13.88 5.83 4.42
CA MET A 37 -14.25 4.47 4.03
C MET A 37 -15.60 4.07 4.64
N PRO A 38 -16.29 3.07 4.04
CA PRO A 38 -17.50 2.52 4.61
C PRO A 38 -17.33 2.11 6.09
N PRO A 39 -18.36 2.24 6.94
CA PRO A 39 -18.22 1.99 8.38
C PRO A 39 -17.68 0.59 8.74
N ASP A 40 -18.03 -0.41 7.94
CA ASP A 40 -17.60 -1.81 8.04
C ASP A 40 -16.17 -2.08 7.53
N GLN A 41 -15.53 -1.09 6.89
CA GLN A 41 -14.25 -1.27 6.19
C GLN A 41 -13.19 -0.24 6.56
N GLY A 42 -13.51 0.81 7.32
CA GLY A 42 -12.52 1.82 7.74
C GLY A 42 -11.74 1.42 9.00
N ILE A 43 -12.24 1.88 10.14
CA ILE A 43 -11.66 1.68 11.47
C ILE A 43 -12.68 0.91 12.30
N LEU A 44 -12.29 -0.24 12.84
CA LEU A 44 -13.11 -1.06 13.73
C LEU A 44 -12.41 -1.20 15.09
N LEU A 45 -13.13 -0.90 16.16
CA LEU A 45 -12.71 -1.17 17.53
C LEU A 45 -13.58 -2.31 18.07
N ASN A 46 -12.97 -3.43 18.43
CA ASN A 46 -13.66 -4.66 18.85
C ASN A 46 -14.71 -5.12 17.83
N GLY A 47 -14.41 -4.97 16.53
CA GLY A 47 -15.30 -5.33 15.43
C GLY A 47 -16.42 -4.32 15.13
N VAL A 48 -16.53 -3.22 15.87
CA VAL A 48 -17.54 -2.18 15.68
C VAL A 48 -16.91 -0.92 15.09
N HIS A 49 -17.62 -0.23 14.18
CA HIS A 49 -17.15 1.02 13.60
C HIS A 49 -16.73 2.04 14.66
N ALA A 50 -15.53 2.61 14.49
CA ALA A 50 -14.97 3.62 15.38
C ALA A 50 -14.48 4.84 14.59
N ARG A 51 -14.47 5.99 15.25
CA ARG A 51 -13.97 7.27 14.71
C ARG A 51 -12.59 7.55 15.24
N THR A 52 -11.83 8.34 14.50
CA THR A 52 -10.46 8.74 14.88
C THR A 52 -10.38 9.50 16.21
N ILE A 53 -11.48 10.09 16.68
CA ILE A 53 -11.59 10.82 17.95
C ILE A 53 -11.96 9.93 19.15
N ASP A 54 -12.41 8.70 18.92
CA ASP A 54 -12.83 7.81 19.99
C ASP A 54 -11.59 7.35 20.79
N LEU A 55 -11.81 7.05 22.07
CA LEU A 55 -10.76 6.71 23.02
C LEU A 55 -10.57 5.20 23.08
N LEU A 56 -9.31 4.79 23.19
CA LEU A 56 -8.90 3.40 23.33
C LEU A 56 -8.95 2.95 24.80
N SER A 57 -9.33 1.69 25.02
CA SER A 57 -9.23 1.01 26.30
C SER A 57 -8.22 -0.14 26.24
N ALA A 58 -7.51 -0.38 27.35
CA ALA A 58 -6.58 -1.50 27.43
C ALA A 58 -7.34 -2.83 27.20
N GLY A 59 -6.78 -3.69 26.35
CA GLY A 59 -7.41 -4.93 25.93
C GLY A 59 -8.31 -4.80 24.70
N ASP A 60 -8.54 -3.59 24.18
CA ASP A 60 -9.25 -3.42 22.90
C ASP A 60 -8.44 -4.03 21.74
N THR A 61 -9.16 -4.52 20.73
CA THR A 61 -8.60 -4.86 19.42
C THR A 61 -9.00 -3.80 18.41
N LEU A 62 -8.02 -3.07 17.87
CA LEU A 62 -8.21 -2.08 16.82
C LEU A 62 -7.83 -2.68 15.47
N ASN A 63 -8.77 -2.73 14.54
CA ASN A 63 -8.53 -3.10 13.14
C ASN A 63 -8.64 -1.87 12.24
N ILE A 64 -7.70 -1.71 11.32
CA ILE A 64 -7.80 -0.75 10.21
C ILE A 64 -7.60 -1.45 8.88
N THR A 65 -8.41 -1.12 7.89
CA THR A 65 -8.21 -1.64 6.53
C THR A 65 -7.35 -0.66 5.75
N LEU A 66 -6.20 -1.09 5.26
CA LEU A 66 -5.35 -0.24 4.44
C LEU A 66 -6.08 0.13 3.14
N PRO A 67 -6.25 1.44 2.87
CA PRO A 67 -6.93 1.88 1.68
C PRO A 67 -6.12 1.51 0.44
N GLN A 68 -6.77 0.87 -0.52
CA GLN A 68 -6.20 0.65 -1.85
C GLN A 68 -6.64 1.78 -2.78
N ASP A 69 -5.69 2.28 -3.56
CA ASP A 69 -5.99 3.24 -4.62
C ASP A 69 -6.44 2.49 -5.88
N PRO A 70 -7.32 3.07 -6.71
CA PRO A 70 -7.64 2.46 -7.98
C PRO A 70 -6.40 2.43 -8.90
N PRO A 71 -6.29 1.44 -9.80
CA PRO A 71 -5.27 1.44 -10.84
C PRO A 71 -5.44 2.68 -11.74
N LYS A 72 -4.32 3.32 -12.09
CA LYS A 72 -4.31 4.55 -12.91
C LYS A 72 -3.57 4.41 -14.24
N LEU A 73 -2.81 3.34 -14.41
CA LEU A 73 -2.01 3.09 -15.60
C LEU A 73 -2.66 1.99 -16.45
N LYS A 74 -2.48 2.09 -17.76
CA LYS A 74 -2.86 1.01 -18.67
C LYS A 74 -1.97 -0.21 -18.38
N PRO A 75 -2.50 -1.44 -18.34
CA PRO A 75 -1.68 -2.63 -18.20
C PRO A 75 -0.80 -2.83 -19.46
N SER A 76 0.43 -3.30 -19.27
CA SER A 76 1.31 -3.78 -20.36
C SER A 76 1.13 -5.28 -20.59
N GLU A 77 1.39 -5.73 -21.82
CA GLU A 77 1.46 -7.17 -22.13
C GLU A 77 2.86 -7.75 -21.85
N ILE A 78 3.87 -6.89 -21.63
CA ILE A 78 5.25 -7.31 -21.35
C ILE A 78 5.29 -8.02 -19.99
N LYS A 79 5.90 -9.21 -19.97
CA LYS A 79 6.12 -9.98 -18.74
C LYS A 79 7.54 -9.78 -18.25
N VAL A 80 7.68 -9.39 -16.97
CA VAL A 80 8.95 -9.26 -16.28
C VAL A 80 9.01 -10.29 -15.15
N PRO A 81 10.12 -11.03 -14.97
CA PRO A 81 10.22 -12.00 -13.90
C PRO A 81 10.06 -11.36 -12.52
N ILE A 82 9.26 -12.00 -11.67
CA ILE A 82 9.10 -11.65 -10.25
C ILE A 82 10.03 -12.57 -9.46
N LEU A 83 10.94 -11.97 -8.70
CA LEU A 83 11.88 -12.68 -7.83
C LEU A 83 11.26 -12.98 -6.46
N TYR A 84 10.36 -12.11 -6.00
CA TYR A 84 9.68 -12.23 -4.72
C TYR A 84 8.38 -11.41 -4.73
N GLU A 85 7.33 -11.89 -4.07
CA GLU A 85 6.10 -11.15 -3.82
C GLU A 85 5.47 -11.60 -2.50
N ASP A 86 5.01 -10.65 -1.69
CA ASP A 86 4.15 -10.87 -0.53
C ASP A 86 2.96 -9.87 -0.52
N GLU A 87 2.33 -9.67 0.64
CA GLU A 87 1.21 -8.72 0.78
C GLU A 87 1.62 -7.24 0.64
N ASP A 88 2.91 -6.95 0.82
CA ASP A 88 3.46 -5.61 1.00
C ASP A 88 4.32 -5.13 -0.15
N VAL A 89 5.13 -6.03 -0.70
CA VAL A 89 6.13 -5.72 -1.69
C VAL A 89 6.13 -6.75 -2.80
N ILE A 90 6.56 -6.28 -3.96
CA ILE A 90 6.87 -7.09 -5.13
C ILE A 90 8.26 -6.72 -5.62
N VAL A 91 9.03 -7.72 -6.01
CA VAL A 91 10.41 -7.58 -6.44
C VAL A 91 10.52 -8.10 -7.86
N TYR A 92 10.84 -7.21 -8.79
CA TYR A 92 11.04 -7.54 -10.19
C TYR A 92 12.53 -7.69 -10.52
N ASN A 93 12.84 -8.60 -11.43
CA ASN A 93 14.10 -8.59 -12.16
C ASN A 93 13.93 -7.76 -13.44
N LYS A 94 14.13 -6.44 -13.34
CA LYS A 94 13.90 -5.52 -14.47
C LYS A 94 14.91 -5.81 -15.60
N PRO A 95 14.45 -5.99 -16.85
CA PRO A 95 15.34 -6.19 -17.98
C PRO A 95 16.05 -4.89 -18.40
N TYR A 96 17.01 -5.05 -19.30
CA TYR A 96 17.65 -3.97 -20.04
C TYR A 96 16.61 -3.29 -20.94
N ASP A 97 16.85 -2.01 -21.26
CA ASP A 97 16.01 -1.16 -22.12
C ASP A 97 14.58 -0.90 -21.62
N MET A 98 14.31 -1.13 -20.33
CA MET A 98 12.99 -0.88 -19.72
C MET A 98 13.07 0.25 -18.68
N PRO A 99 12.34 1.37 -18.84
CA PRO A 99 12.24 2.40 -17.81
C PRO A 99 11.40 1.93 -16.60
N CYS A 100 11.71 2.39 -15.39
CA CYS A 100 10.86 2.14 -14.21
C CYS A 100 9.51 2.87 -14.31
N HIS A 101 9.50 4.11 -14.79
CA HIS A 101 8.33 4.96 -14.99
C HIS A 101 8.34 5.60 -16.37
N GLN A 102 7.18 6.09 -16.82
CA GLN A 102 7.05 6.84 -18.07
C GLN A 102 8.09 7.96 -18.14
N SER A 103 8.83 7.99 -19.24
CA SER A 103 9.81 9.03 -19.58
C SER A 103 9.97 9.06 -21.10
N GLY A 104 10.43 10.19 -21.66
CA GLY A 104 10.50 10.52 -23.09
C GLY A 104 10.23 9.37 -24.09
N GLY A 105 9.05 9.36 -24.71
CA GLY A 105 8.66 8.39 -25.75
C GLY A 105 8.20 7.00 -25.24
N HIS A 106 8.54 6.62 -24.02
CA HIS A 106 8.20 5.34 -23.40
C HIS A 106 6.90 5.45 -22.58
N PHE A 107 5.76 5.35 -23.28
CA PHE A 107 4.44 5.58 -22.69
C PHE A 107 3.79 4.32 -22.09
N PHE A 108 4.12 3.12 -22.59
CA PHE A 108 3.40 1.88 -22.22
C PHE A 108 4.30 0.65 -21.94
N ASP A 109 5.62 0.82 -22.05
CA ASP A 109 6.66 -0.22 -21.98
C ASP A 109 7.51 -0.10 -20.71
N THR A 110 6.93 0.43 -19.62
CA THR A 110 7.64 0.66 -18.36
C THR A 110 7.25 -0.35 -17.30
N LEU A 111 8.13 -0.55 -16.32
CA LEU A 111 7.87 -1.46 -15.20
C LEU A 111 6.59 -1.09 -14.44
N ALA A 112 6.22 0.19 -14.41
CA ALA A 112 4.95 0.66 -13.86
C ALA A 112 3.71 0.08 -14.57
N HIS A 113 3.77 -0.16 -15.88
CA HIS A 113 2.67 -0.77 -16.65
C HIS A 113 2.65 -2.29 -16.50
N VAL A 114 3.82 -2.91 -16.34
CA VAL A 114 3.94 -4.33 -15.98
C VAL A 114 3.32 -4.57 -14.60
N TYR A 115 3.62 -3.70 -13.63
CA TYR A 115 2.98 -3.72 -12.31
C TYR A 115 1.46 -3.54 -12.40
N ALA A 116 0.98 -2.60 -13.22
CA ALA A 116 -0.45 -2.39 -13.42
C ALA A 116 -1.16 -3.63 -14.00
N ALA A 117 -0.52 -4.35 -14.92
CA ALA A 117 -1.03 -5.62 -15.44
C ALA A 117 -1.09 -6.70 -14.36
N HIS A 118 -0.04 -6.83 -13.56
CA HIS A 118 0.00 -7.77 -12.43
C HIS A 118 -1.11 -7.50 -11.42
N CYS A 119 -1.33 -6.25 -11.03
CA CYS A 119 -2.42 -5.88 -10.13
C CYS A 119 -3.78 -6.24 -10.73
N LEU A 120 -4.01 -5.94 -12.01
CA LEU A 120 -5.27 -6.25 -12.68
C LEU A 120 -5.56 -7.76 -12.69
N GLU A 121 -4.56 -8.60 -12.98
CA GLU A 121 -4.67 -10.06 -12.97
C GLU A 121 -5.03 -10.61 -11.58
N LYS A 122 -4.56 -9.95 -10.51
CA LYS A 122 -4.86 -10.32 -9.12
C LYS A 122 -6.15 -9.72 -8.57
N GLY A 123 -6.85 -8.88 -9.35
CA GLY A 123 -7.98 -8.09 -8.84
C GLY A 123 -7.55 -7.05 -7.79
N GLU A 124 -6.27 -6.68 -7.79
CA GLU A 124 -5.69 -5.66 -6.94
C GLU A 124 -5.62 -4.31 -7.69
N GLY A 125 -5.34 -3.24 -6.96
CA GLY A 125 -5.19 -1.90 -7.51
C GLY A 125 -4.02 -1.12 -6.92
N GLY A 126 -3.77 0.03 -7.53
CA GLY A 126 -2.91 1.06 -6.96
C GLY A 126 -1.81 1.52 -7.92
N PRO A 127 -1.24 2.71 -7.69
CA PRO A 127 -0.11 3.16 -8.47
C PRO A 127 1.15 2.34 -8.16
N PHE A 128 2.04 2.26 -9.14
CA PHE A 128 3.38 1.73 -8.94
C PHE A 128 4.16 2.64 -7.98
N ARG A 129 4.67 2.06 -6.89
CA ARG A 129 5.46 2.75 -5.85
C ARG A 129 6.83 2.10 -5.71
N PRO A 130 7.79 2.43 -6.59
CA PRO A 130 9.12 1.86 -6.47
C PRO A 130 9.81 2.35 -5.20
N VAL A 131 10.37 1.42 -4.43
CA VAL A 131 11.24 1.71 -3.27
C VAL A 131 12.62 2.15 -3.77
N ASN A 132 13.08 1.57 -4.89
CA ASN A 132 14.30 1.95 -5.59
C ASN A 132 14.06 2.09 -7.09
N ARG A 133 14.96 2.79 -7.79
CA ARG A 133 14.96 2.88 -9.25
C ARG A 133 16.34 2.54 -9.79
N ILE A 134 16.36 1.95 -10.97
CA ILE A 134 17.58 1.74 -11.76
C ILE A 134 17.33 2.26 -13.18
N ASP A 135 18.39 2.64 -13.88
CA ASP A 135 18.29 3.27 -15.21
C ASP A 135 17.69 2.31 -16.26
N LYS A 136 17.22 2.89 -17.37
CA LYS A 136 16.58 2.15 -18.47
C LYS A 136 17.49 1.03 -18.96
N ASP A 137 18.75 1.35 -19.17
CA ASP A 137 19.86 0.52 -19.64
C ASP A 137 20.56 -0.28 -18.52
N THR A 138 19.99 -0.29 -17.31
CA THR A 138 20.48 -1.12 -16.20
C THR A 138 19.53 -2.29 -15.94
N THR A 139 20.08 -3.51 -15.82
CA THR A 139 19.34 -4.70 -15.39
C THR A 139 19.38 -4.89 -13.88
N GLY A 140 18.38 -5.55 -13.32
CA GLY A 140 18.43 -6.05 -11.95
C GLY A 140 17.22 -5.72 -11.10
N THR A 141 17.42 -5.76 -9.79
CA THR A 141 16.33 -5.81 -8.82
C THR A 141 15.66 -4.46 -8.61
N VAL A 142 14.35 -4.41 -8.83
CA VAL A 142 13.49 -3.28 -8.47
C VAL A 142 12.40 -3.75 -7.53
N VAL A 143 12.35 -3.13 -6.34
CA VAL A 143 11.34 -3.38 -5.32
C VAL A 143 10.24 -2.32 -5.45
N ALA A 144 8.98 -2.74 -5.37
CA ALA A 144 7.83 -1.85 -5.34
C ALA A 144 6.86 -2.21 -4.22
N ALA A 145 6.35 -1.18 -3.54
CA ALA A 145 5.38 -1.31 -2.48
C ALA A 145 3.95 -1.42 -3.03
N LYS A 146 3.18 -2.38 -2.52
CA LYS A 146 1.78 -2.63 -2.89
C LYS A 146 0.79 -1.69 -2.20
N ASN A 147 1.20 -1.03 -1.12
CA ASN A 147 0.39 -0.08 -0.37
C ASN A 147 1.20 1.13 0.10
N GLN A 148 0.51 2.15 0.61
CA GLN A 148 1.15 3.41 0.99
C GLN A 148 1.97 3.33 2.28
N VAL A 149 1.66 2.38 3.17
CA VAL A 149 2.41 2.22 4.43
C VAL A 149 3.80 1.65 4.14
N SER A 150 3.89 0.69 3.22
CA SER A 150 5.15 0.01 2.87
C SER A 150 6.02 0.77 1.88
N ALA A 151 5.59 1.95 1.44
CA ALA A 151 6.28 2.75 0.42
C ALA A 151 7.38 3.68 0.98
N GLY A 152 7.44 3.86 2.31
CA GLY A 152 8.30 4.85 2.98
C GLY A 152 7.57 6.18 3.22
#